data_AF-A0A2G9PYN1-F1
#
_entry.id   AF-A0A2G9PYN1-F1
#
_cell.length_a   1.000
_cell.length_b   1.000
_cell.length_c   1.000
_cell.angle_alpha   90.00
_cell.angle_beta   90.00
_cell.angle_gamma   90.00
#
_symmetry.space_group_name_H-M   'P 1'
#
loop_
_entity.id
_entity.type
_entity.pdbx_description
1 polymer ?
#
loop_
_entity_poly.entity_id
_entity_poly.type
_entity_poly.pdbx_seq_one_letter_code
_entity_poly.pdbx_strand_id
1 'polypeptide(L)'
;MVVRRKKEDVKKEFESFARKISKLESLKHELDALDTRDFRQEAKVIKIKLKDVNSLPEVEEDVENLRRKIMCHSSKRAVKSKIAKKLIEKSNSMEKDRQLMKSKIEELEKNISDKIDKLSRKKAIPDEFLREIKEVPELERKVVELRKDFKEHSKASGIGVPIDSGVDSIVDSRYREFVRGIKAELSEKLKKKEKTLDERLVKNLKEEKENFARKYQKLNEEFHEKYKEKVNEELERDVKERFDNILKSKLEKEKTKITGILVDEYTKKLHNDRRKAIENLHKEYDQKQKELENNLSKRKAMLENEYMKKSSSLDAESKKKSLELTEKMKELNFKRKNVQLAKEEIESSKEMAGKEIEIKLKSEKELIERKKEKMNIEIEAERKEIENQRLEMKKSVEAEKKKLEKEGRDMKEKLNRENEETLKRKEELDKRFEELIDDAKKKMYNTLVSKSNEIKSKSDSQLKEREKSMRIALEKEYKEKLKKEMALREKQLEKKKKELEKHIMQHAKEIFK
;
A
#
# COMPACT_ATOMS: atom_id res chain seq x y z
N MET A 1 -45.30 -47.25 18.24
CA MET A 1 -44.22 -47.65 17.30
C MET A 1 -43.00 -46.78 17.56
N VAL A 2 -42.00 -47.29 18.29
CA VAL A 2 -40.73 -46.57 18.51
C VAL A 2 -39.84 -46.86 17.30
N VAL A 3 -39.75 -45.91 16.38
CA VAL A 3 -38.90 -46.00 15.18
C VAL A 3 -37.45 -46.09 15.66
N ARG A 4 -36.85 -47.28 15.59
CA ARG A 4 -35.40 -47.48 15.79
C ARG A 4 -34.67 -46.72 14.68
N ARG A 5 -34.36 -45.44 14.89
CA ARG A 5 -33.42 -44.70 14.04
C ARG A 5 -32.11 -45.48 13.99
N LYS A 6 -31.57 -45.69 12.79
CA LYS A 6 -30.33 -46.45 12.63
C LYS A 6 -29.21 -45.66 13.30
N LYS A 7 -28.30 -46.34 14.00
CA LYS A 7 -27.15 -45.70 14.68
C LYS A 7 -26.33 -44.79 13.76
N GLU A 8 -26.35 -45.06 12.46
CA GLU A 8 -25.68 -44.26 11.42
C GLU A 8 -26.29 -42.86 11.24
N ASP A 9 -27.61 -42.72 11.34
CA ASP A 9 -28.27 -41.41 11.18
C ASP A 9 -27.92 -40.49 12.34
N VAL A 10 -27.88 -41.03 13.56
CA VAL A 10 -27.45 -40.29 14.76
C VAL A 10 -25.99 -39.87 14.67
N LYS A 11 -25.11 -40.72 14.13
CA LYS A 11 -23.70 -40.36 13.89
C LYS A 11 -23.57 -39.22 12.89
N LYS A 12 -24.32 -39.25 11.79
CA LYS A 12 -24.32 -38.19 10.77
C LYS A 12 -24.86 -36.87 11.33
N GLU A 13 -25.92 -36.92 12.15
CA GLU A 13 -26.45 -35.74 12.84
C GLU A 13 -25.39 -35.13 13.80
N PHE A 14 -24.68 -35.97 14.56
CA PHE A 14 -23.59 -35.52 15.44
C PHE A 14 -22.43 -34.91 14.67
N GLU A 15 -21.98 -35.52 13.57
CA GLU A 15 -20.92 -34.96 12.74
C GLU A 15 -21.34 -33.65 12.08
N SER A 16 -22.59 -33.56 11.61
CA SER A 16 -23.15 -32.32 11.06
C SER A 16 -23.16 -31.21 12.11
N PHE A 17 -23.60 -31.53 13.33
CA PHE A 17 -23.63 -30.60 14.45
C PHE A 17 -22.23 -30.15 14.86
N ALA A 18 -21.26 -31.07 14.96
CA ALA A 18 -19.87 -30.75 15.26
C ALA A 18 -19.27 -29.79 14.22
N ARG A 19 -19.52 -30.04 12.93
CA ARG A 19 -19.08 -29.13 11.85
C ARG A 19 -19.69 -27.73 11.98
N LYS A 20 -20.98 -27.65 12.34
CA LYS A 20 -21.66 -26.35 12.57
C LYS A 20 -21.04 -25.60 13.76
N ILE A 21 -20.71 -26.29 14.84
CA ILE A 21 -20.03 -25.68 16.00
C ILE A 21 -18.65 -25.16 15.61
N SER A 22 -17.83 -25.97 14.93
CA SER A 22 -16.49 -25.53 14.49
C SER A 22 -16.57 -24.30 13.57
N LYS A 23 -17.60 -24.22 12.72
CA LYS A 23 -17.80 -23.07 11.84
C LYS A 23 -18.28 -21.81 12.59
N LEU A 24 -19.15 -21.96 13.59
CA LEU A 24 -19.51 -20.85 14.49
C LEU A 24 -18.28 -20.31 15.23
N GLU A 25 -17.41 -21.20 15.71
CA GLU A 25 -16.19 -20.81 16.41
C GLU A 25 -15.21 -20.06 15.50
N SER A 26 -15.07 -20.49 14.23
CA SER A 26 -14.26 -19.74 13.26
C SER A 26 -14.82 -18.35 12.98
N LEU A 27 -16.15 -18.21 12.82
CA LEU A 27 -16.80 -16.91 12.60
C LEU A 27 -16.67 -15.99 13.81
N LYS A 28 -16.69 -16.55 15.03
CA LYS A 28 -16.43 -15.80 16.26
C LYS A 28 -15.02 -15.21 16.26
N HIS A 29 -14.00 -16.01 15.93
CA HIS A 29 -12.63 -15.52 15.85
C HIS A 29 -12.44 -14.49 14.73
N GLU A 30 -13.09 -14.67 13.58
CA GLU A 30 -13.06 -13.68 12.49
C GLU A 30 -13.70 -12.36 12.92
N LEU A 31 -14.85 -12.41 13.61
CA LEU A 31 -15.53 -11.23 14.11
C LEU A 31 -14.69 -10.46 15.14
N ASP A 32 -13.98 -11.16 16.03
CA ASP A 32 -13.11 -10.54 17.02
C ASP A 32 -11.83 -9.93 16.40
N ALA A 33 -11.40 -10.43 15.23
CA ALA A 33 -10.27 -9.88 14.48
C ALA A 33 -10.62 -8.60 13.67
N LEU A 34 -11.90 -8.36 13.35
CA LEU A 34 -12.35 -7.18 12.61
C LEU A 34 -12.35 -5.91 13.48
N ASP A 35 -11.92 -4.77 12.92
CA ASP A 35 -12.01 -3.46 13.60
C ASP A 35 -13.45 -2.93 13.58
N THR A 36 -14.20 -3.27 14.64
CA THR A 36 -15.64 -2.97 14.78
C THR A 36 -15.93 -1.67 15.54
N ARG A 37 -14.93 -0.79 15.75
CA ARG A 37 -15.10 0.45 16.53
C ARG A 37 -16.28 1.32 16.08
N ASP A 38 -16.46 1.46 14.77
CA ASP A 38 -17.53 2.27 14.15
C ASP A 38 -18.83 1.45 13.91
N PHE A 39 -18.80 0.14 14.13
CA PHE A 39 -19.90 -0.81 13.83
C PHE A 39 -20.29 -1.69 15.04
N ARG A 40 -20.16 -1.16 16.26
CA ARG A 40 -20.34 -1.92 17.51
C ARG A 40 -21.72 -2.56 17.64
N GLN A 41 -22.78 -1.90 17.17
CA GLN A 41 -24.15 -2.42 17.29
C GLN A 41 -24.36 -3.66 16.42
N GLU A 42 -23.86 -3.62 15.18
CA GLU A 42 -23.94 -4.74 14.24
C GLU A 42 -23.12 -5.93 14.75
N ALA A 43 -21.89 -5.67 15.20
CA ALA A 43 -21.06 -6.70 15.84
C ALA A 43 -21.71 -7.32 17.09
N LYS A 44 -22.44 -6.52 17.89
CA LYS A 44 -23.16 -7.01 19.07
C LYS A 44 -24.31 -7.93 18.68
N VAL A 45 -25.07 -7.59 17.63
CA VAL A 45 -26.17 -8.44 17.11
C VAL A 45 -25.61 -9.78 16.63
N ILE A 46 -24.51 -9.77 15.87
CA ILE A 46 -23.84 -11.00 15.39
C ILE A 46 -23.35 -11.84 16.57
N LYS A 47 -22.76 -11.22 17.61
CA LYS A 47 -22.32 -11.92 18.84
C LYS A 47 -23.47 -12.60 19.59
N ILE A 48 -24.68 -12.05 19.53
CA ILE A 48 -25.87 -12.68 20.13
C ILE A 48 -26.30 -13.87 19.28
N LYS A 49 -26.38 -13.71 17.95
CA LYS A 49 -26.75 -14.78 17.01
C LYS A 49 -25.76 -15.96 17.00
N LEU A 50 -24.47 -15.70 17.23
CA LEU A 50 -23.41 -16.72 17.35
C LEU A 50 -23.64 -17.75 18.47
N LYS A 51 -24.57 -17.50 19.40
CA LYS A 51 -24.94 -18.46 20.46
C LYS A 51 -25.90 -19.56 19.98
N ASP A 52 -26.60 -19.36 18.85
CA ASP A 52 -27.56 -20.31 18.31
C ASP A 52 -26.99 -21.04 17.09
N VAL A 53 -27.00 -22.38 17.13
CA VAL A 53 -26.48 -23.24 16.06
C VAL A 53 -27.36 -23.21 14.81
N ASN A 54 -28.65 -22.90 14.96
CA ASN A 54 -29.57 -22.85 13.82
C ASN A 54 -29.43 -21.56 13.01
N SER A 55 -28.88 -20.50 13.61
CA SER A 55 -28.67 -19.19 12.99
C SER A 55 -27.38 -19.07 12.18
N LEU A 56 -26.63 -20.17 12.01
CA LEU A 56 -25.34 -20.17 11.30
C LEU A 56 -25.39 -19.52 9.89
N PRO A 57 -26.38 -19.79 9.03
CA PRO A 57 -26.42 -19.19 7.70
C PRO A 57 -26.56 -17.66 7.75
N GLU A 58 -27.39 -17.14 8.67
CA GLU A 58 -27.57 -15.70 8.85
C GLU A 58 -26.31 -15.05 9.43
N VAL A 59 -25.64 -15.72 10.36
CA VAL A 59 -24.39 -15.22 10.96
C VAL A 59 -23.29 -15.10 9.90
N GLU A 60 -23.17 -16.07 9.00
CA GLU A 60 -22.21 -16.01 7.88
C GLU A 60 -22.47 -14.79 6.99
N GLU A 61 -23.74 -14.56 6.63
CA GLU A 61 -24.11 -13.41 5.81
C GLU A 61 -23.87 -12.07 6.54
N ASP A 62 -24.23 -11.99 7.82
CA ASP A 62 -24.06 -10.79 8.63
C ASP A 62 -22.57 -10.43 8.83
N VAL A 63 -21.69 -11.43 9.04
CA VAL A 63 -20.23 -11.24 9.16
C VAL A 63 -19.64 -10.72 7.84
N GLU A 64 -20.03 -11.31 6.71
CA GLU A 64 -19.54 -10.90 5.39
C GLU A 64 -20.03 -9.48 5.00
N ASN A 65 -21.25 -9.14 5.39
CA ASN A 65 -21.81 -7.80 5.21
C ASN A 65 -21.07 -6.76 6.08
N LEU A 66 -20.77 -7.09 7.33
CA LEU A 66 -19.98 -6.25 8.22
C LEU A 66 -18.56 -6.02 7.67
N ARG A 67 -17.92 -7.08 7.14
CA ARG A 67 -16.61 -7.01 6.48
C ARG A 67 -16.63 -6.05 5.29
N ARG A 68 -17.65 -6.14 4.42
CA ARG A 68 -17.84 -5.23 3.29
C ARG A 68 -18.04 -3.78 3.74
N LYS A 69 -18.83 -3.54 4.78
CA LYS A 69 -19.03 -2.20 5.36
C LYS A 69 -17.73 -1.60 5.89
N ILE A 70 -16.94 -2.38 6.63
CA ILE A 70 -15.64 -1.95 7.17
C ILE A 70 -14.65 -1.60 6.05
N MET A 71 -14.53 -2.44 5.01
CA MET A 71 -13.67 -2.13 3.84
C MET A 71 -14.12 -0.88 3.08
N CYS A 72 -15.43 -0.69 2.94
CA CYS A 72 -15.96 0.51 2.27
C CYS A 72 -15.73 1.77 3.11
N HIS A 73 -15.78 1.67 4.44
CA HIS A 73 -15.55 2.80 5.34
C HIS A 73 -14.07 3.21 5.38
N SER A 74 -13.15 2.24 5.43
CA SER A 74 -11.70 2.51 5.43
C SER A 74 -11.21 3.16 4.13
N SER A 75 -11.74 2.70 2.98
CA SER A 75 -11.44 3.30 1.67
C SER A 75 -12.00 4.72 1.52
N LYS A 76 -13.22 4.99 2.01
CA LYS A 76 -13.80 6.35 2.03
C LYS A 76 -12.99 7.31 2.91
N ARG A 77 -12.45 6.85 4.05
CA ARG A 77 -11.60 7.65 4.94
C ARG A 77 -10.26 8.01 4.28
N ALA A 78 -9.66 7.07 3.54
CA ALA A 78 -8.44 7.30 2.78
C ALA A 78 -8.64 8.33 1.64
N VAL A 79 -9.79 8.29 0.95
CA VAL A 79 -10.11 9.27 -0.10
C VAL A 79 -10.35 10.66 0.48
N LYS A 80 -11.10 10.79 1.59
CA LYS A 80 -11.29 12.09 2.28
C LYS A 80 -9.95 12.68 2.76
N SER A 81 -9.03 11.86 3.26
CA SER A 81 -7.67 12.27 3.64
C SER A 81 -6.84 12.81 2.47
N LYS A 82 -6.90 12.14 1.30
CA LYS A 82 -6.20 12.61 0.08
C LYS A 82 -6.77 13.93 -0.45
N ILE A 83 -8.10 14.09 -0.39
CA ILE A 83 -8.76 15.34 -0.80
C ILE A 83 -8.39 16.49 0.16
N ALA A 84 -8.39 16.24 1.47
CA ALA A 84 -7.96 17.22 2.46
C ALA A 84 -6.49 17.65 2.28
N LYS A 85 -5.58 16.70 2.02
CA LYS A 85 -4.17 17.02 1.71
C LYS A 85 -4.02 17.86 0.45
N LYS A 86 -4.74 17.53 -0.63
CA LYS A 86 -4.75 18.34 -1.87
C LYS A 86 -5.30 19.75 -1.66
N LEU A 87 -6.32 19.91 -0.81
CA LEU A 87 -6.87 21.22 -0.45
C LEU A 87 -5.86 22.07 0.34
N ILE A 88 -5.13 21.47 1.28
CA ILE A 88 -4.08 22.15 2.06
C ILE A 88 -2.91 22.56 1.14
N GLU A 89 -2.47 21.67 0.25
CA GLU A 89 -1.42 21.99 -0.74
C GLU A 89 -1.83 23.13 -1.68
N LYS A 90 -3.09 23.14 -2.13
CA LYS A 90 -3.63 24.23 -2.98
C LYS A 90 -3.74 25.55 -2.21
N SER A 91 -4.13 25.51 -0.93
CA SER A 91 -4.13 26.69 -0.07
C SER A 91 -2.73 27.28 0.09
N ASN A 92 -1.73 26.42 0.30
CA ASN A 92 -0.34 26.85 0.45
C ASN A 92 0.25 27.42 -0.85
N SER A 93 -0.18 26.94 -2.03
CA SER A 93 0.26 27.53 -3.30
C SER A 93 -0.37 28.91 -3.52
N MET A 94 -1.66 29.08 -3.20
CA MET A 94 -2.34 30.37 -3.31
C MET A 94 -1.74 31.43 -2.36
N GLU A 95 -1.30 31.03 -1.17
CA GLU A 95 -0.63 31.96 -0.23
C GLU A 95 0.70 32.47 -0.81
N LYS A 96 1.46 31.60 -1.49
CA LYS A 96 2.71 32.00 -2.18
C LYS A 96 2.43 32.94 -3.35
N ASP A 97 1.41 32.67 -4.16
CA ASP A 97 1.01 33.55 -5.26
C ASP A 97 0.54 34.92 -4.75
N ARG A 98 -0.17 34.94 -3.60
CA ARG A 98 -0.59 36.17 -2.93
C ARG A 98 0.60 36.99 -2.45
N GLN A 99 1.65 36.35 -1.92
CA GLN A 99 2.88 37.04 -1.54
C GLN A 99 3.61 37.62 -2.75
N LEU A 100 3.73 36.87 -3.84
CA LEU A 100 4.32 37.35 -5.09
C LEU A 100 3.58 38.56 -5.66
N MET A 101 2.24 38.54 -5.64
CA MET A 101 1.44 39.69 -6.08
C MET A 101 1.64 40.91 -5.19
N LYS A 102 1.74 40.75 -3.87
CA LYS A 102 2.04 41.86 -2.95
C LYS A 102 3.38 42.51 -3.28
N SER A 103 4.44 41.72 -3.44
CA SER A 103 5.77 42.26 -3.80
C SER A 103 5.75 43.01 -5.13
N LYS A 104 4.96 42.54 -6.10
CA LYS A 104 4.83 43.20 -7.41
C LYS A 104 4.04 44.50 -7.34
N ILE A 105 3.03 44.58 -6.46
CA ILE A 105 2.29 45.82 -6.20
C ILE A 105 3.22 46.85 -5.56
N GLU A 106 3.98 46.47 -4.53
CA GLU A 106 4.95 47.37 -3.87
C GLU A 106 6.01 47.90 -4.85
N GLU A 107 6.49 47.06 -5.77
CA GLU A 107 7.44 47.47 -6.82
C GLU A 107 6.81 48.48 -7.81
N LEU A 108 5.56 48.28 -8.21
CA LEU A 108 4.83 49.20 -9.09
C LEU A 108 4.54 50.54 -8.40
N GLU A 109 4.14 50.52 -7.13
CA GLU A 109 3.93 51.73 -6.33
C GLU A 109 5.21 52.56 -6.22
N LYS A 110 6.35 51.91 -5.97
CA LYS A 110 7.66 52.57 -5.95
C LYS A 110 8.02 53.22 -7.29
N ASN A 111 7.80 52.50 -8.39
CA ASN A 111 8.03 53.03 -9.75
C ASN A 111 7.14 54.22 -10.11
N ILE A 112 5.88 54.24 -9.63
CA ILE A 112 4.96 55.37 -9.80
C ILE A 112 5.45 56.57 -9.00
N SER A 113 5.83 56.37 -7.73
CA SER A 113 6.39 57.42 -6.87
C SER A 113 7.64 58.04 -7.50
N ASP A 114 8.58 57.21 -7.98
CA ASP A 114 9.80 57.68 -8.63
C ASP A 114 9.53 58.48 -9.93
N LYS A 115 8.47 58.14 -10.67
CA LYS A 115 8.05 58.90 -11.85
C LYS A 115 7.42 60.24 -11.48
N ILE A 116 6.59 60.28 -10.43
CA ILE A 116 5.99 61.51 -9.92
C ILE A 116 7.08 62.47 -9.43
N ASP A 117 8.09 61.96 -8.73
CA ASP A 117 9.23 62.77 -8.27
C ASP A 117 10.06 63.31 -9.44
N LYS A 118 10.26 62.51 -10.49
CA LYS A 118 10.97 62.95 -11.71
C LYS A 118 10.18 64.00 -12.50
N LEU A 119 8.86 63.90 -12.54
CA LEU A 119 7.99 64.90 -13.17
C LEU A 119 7.93 66.19 -12.36
N SER A 120 7.91 66.10 -11.03
CA SER A 120 7.90 67.25 -10.13
C SER A 120 9.20 68.06 -10.20
N ARG A 121 10.34 67.41 -10.52
CA ARG A 121 11.63 68.08 -10.77
C ARG A 121 11.76 68.66 -12.19
N LYS A 122 10.82 68.37 -13.11
CA LYS A 122 10.76 68.94 -14.47
C LYS A 122 9.67 70.01 -14.61
N LYS A 123 9.52 70.90 -13.61
CA LYS A 123 8.88 72.20 -13.83
C LYS A 123 9.83 73.13 -14.58
N ALA A 124 9.86 72.96 -15.89
CA ALA A 124 10.24 74.00 -16.83
C ALA A 124 9.20 73.97 -17.94
N ILE A 125 8.10 74.69 -17.72
CA ILE A 125 7.20 75.08 -18.81
C ILE A 125 8.03 76.07 -19.66
N PRO A 126 8.20 75.85 -20.97
CA PRO A 126 8.96 76.75 -21.83
C PRO A 126 8.37 78.17 -21.81
N ASP A 127 9.23 79.16 -21.60
CA ASP A 127 8.93 80.58 -21.39
C ASP A 127 8.32 81.29 -22.63
N GLU A 128 8.25 80.59 -23.77
CA GLU A 128 7.65 81.07 -25.02
C GLU A 128 6.11 81.10 -24.95
N PHE A 129 5.47 80.14 -24.30
CA PHE A 129 4.00 80.11 -24.18
C PHE A 129 3.44 81.17 -23.20
N LEU A 130 4.29 81.76 -22.34
CA LEU A 130 3.89 82.81 -21.41
C LEU A 130 3.98 84.23 -22.00
N ARG A 131 4.59 84.40 -23.18
CA ARG A 131 4.69 85.71 -23.87
C ARG A 131 3.45 86.03 -24.70
N GLU A 132 2.90 85.05 -25.40
CA GLU A 132 1.67 85.24 -26.22
C GLU A 132 0.42 85.54 -25.38
N ILE A 133 0.37 85.11 -24.11
CA ILE A 133 -0.76 85.39 -23.21
C ILE A 133 -0.68 86.80 -22.59
N LYS A 134 0.50 87.47 -22.63
CA LYS A 134 0.68 88.83 -22.11
C LYS A 134 0.32 89.95 -23.10
N GLU A 135 0.13 89.66 -24.39
CA GLU A 135 -0.18 90.67 -25.42
C GLU A 135 -1.69 90.97 -25.57
N VAL A 136 -2.55 90.08 -25.07
CA VAL A 136 -4.02 90.23 -25.14
C VAL A 136 -4.55 91.51 -24.46
N PRO A 137 -4.04 91.92 -23.28
CA PRO A 137 -4.49 93.16 -22.62
C PRO A 137 -4.07 94.45 -23.34
N GLU A 138 -3.01 94.43 -24.15
CA GLU A 138 -2.53 95.62 -24.88
C GLU A 138 -3.37 95.91 -26.13
N LEU A 139 -3.85 94.86 -26.80
CA LEU A 139 -4.77 94.98 -27.94
C LEU A 139 -6.15 95.49 -27.51
N GLU A 140 -6.64 95.08 -26.34
CA GLU A 140 -7.90 95.59 -25.78
C GLU A 140 -7.83 97.11 -25.49
N ARG A 141 -6.70 97.62 -25.00
CA ARG A 141 -6.51 99.06 -24.75
C ARG A 141 -6.55 99.88 -26.04
N LYS A 142 -5.89 99.42 -27.10
CA LYS A 142 -5.88 100.11 -28.41
C LYS A 142 -7.28 100.18 -29.05
N VAL A 143 -8.10 99.15 -28.88
CA VAL A 143 -9.49 99.16 -29.37
C VAL A 143 -10.37 100.14 -28.59
N VAL A 144 -10.11 100.33 -27.29
CA VAL A 144 -10.82 101.31 -26.46
C VAL A 144 -10.43 102.75 -26.83
N GLU A 145 -9.15 103.01 -27.10
CA GLU A 145 -8.66 104.33 -27.57
C GLU A 145 -9.24 104.70 -28.94
N LEU A 146 -9.21 103.78 -29.92
CA LEU A 146 -9.82 104.00 -31.23
C LEU A 146 -11.32 104.30 -31.17
N ARG A 147 -12.05 103.70 -30.21
CA ARG A 147 -13.48 104.00 -29.99
C ARG A 147 -13.72 105.36 -29.34
N LYS A 148 -12.75 105.89 -28.59
CA LYS A 148 -12.77 107.24 -28.03
C LYS A 148 -12.50 108.28 -29.12
N ASP A 149 -11.46 108.07 -29.93
CA ASP A 149 -11.10 108.97 -31.04
C ASP A 149 -12.24 109.08 -32.07
N PHE A 150 -12.93 107.96 -32.35
CA PHE A 150 -14.07 107.97 -33.27
C PHE A 150 -15.28 108.73 -32.71
N LYS A 151 -15.52 108.65 -31.39
CA LYS A 151 -16.58 109.41 -30.72
C LYS A 151 -16.26 110.90 -30.67
N GLU A 152 -15.00 111.26 -30.49
CA GLU A 152 -14.56 112.66 -30.48
C GLU A 152 -14.58 113.27 -31.87
N HIS A 153 -14.16 112.55 -32.92
CA HIS A 153 -14.30 113.01 -34.31
C HIS A 153 -15.77 113.14 -34.77
N SER A 154 -16.67 112.27 -34.31
CA SER A 154 -18.11 112.41 -34.62
C SER A 154 -18.79 113.59 -33.92
N LYS A 155 -18.21 114.10 -32.82
CA LYS A 155 -18.71 115.29 -32.09
C LYS A 155 -18.01 116.59 -32.52
N ALA A 156 -16.78 116.51 -33.03
CA ALA A 156 -16.01 117.65 -33.53
C ALA A 156 -16.34 118.02 -34.98
N SER A 157 -16.88 117.10 -35.79
CA SER A 157 -17.35 117.41 -37.15
C SER A 157 -18.83 117.81 -37.15
N GLY A 158 -19.12 118.98 -36.58
CA GLY A 158 -20.34 119.74 -36.87
C GLY A 158 -20.33 120.26 -38.30
N ILE A 159 -20.39 119.36 -39.28
CA ILE A 159 -20.34 119.69 -40.72
C ILE A 159 -21.73 119.39 -41.30
N GLY A 160 -22.68 120.23 -40.89
CA GLY A 160 -23.91 120.51 -41.64
C GLY A 160 -23.64 121.67 -42.59
N VAL A 161 -22.72 121.48 -43.53
CA VAL A 161 -22.50 122.43 -44.64
C VAL A 161 -23.27 121.87 -45.84
N PRO A 162 -24.30 122.58 -46.36
CA PRO A 162 -24.94 122.19 -47.61
C PRO A 162 -23.93 122.37 -48.74
N ILE A 163 -23.40 121.25 -49.23
CA ILE A 163 -22.59 121.22 -50.44
C ILE A 163 -23.56 121.33 -51.63
N ASP A 164 -23.20 122.20 -52.57
CA ASP A 164 -23.98 122.60 -53.75
C ASP A 164 -24.48 121.39 -54.57
N SER A 165 -25.80 121.29 -54.75
CA SER A 165 -26.51 120.17 -55.40
C SER A 165 -26.15 119.91 -56.89
N GLY A 166 -25.32 120.77 -57.50
CA GLY A 166 -24.83 120.63 -58.88
C GLY A 166 -23.53 119.84 -59.03
N VAL A 167 -22.73 119.70 -57.97
CA VAL A 167 -21.45 118.96 -57.98
C VAL A 167 -21.64 117.51 -57.51
N ASP A 168 -22.71 117.26 -56.75
CA ASP A 168 -23.05 115.95 -56.18
C ASP A 168 -23.31 114.90 -57.27
N SER A 169 -23.96 115.25 -58.39
CA SER A 169 -24.28 114.25 -59.44
C SER A 169 -23.05 113.76 -60.23
N ILE A 170 -22.03 114.61 -60.41
CA ILE A 170 -20.80 114.26 -61.16
C ILE A 170 -19.78 113.59 -60.24
N VAL A 171 -19.66 114.05 -58.99
CA VAL A 171 -18.80 113.41 -58.00
C VAL A 171 -19.40 112.09 -57.57
N ASP A 172 -20.72 111.97 -57.36
CA ASP A 172 -21.35 110.68 -57.02
C ASP A 172 -21.34 109.67 -58.15
N SER A 173 -21.39 110.07 -59.42
CA SER A 173 -21.32 109.09 -60.52
C SER A 173 -19.92 108.49 -60.64
N ARG A 174 -18.87 109.32 -60.60
CA ARG A 174 -17.47 108.84 -60.57
C ARG A 174 -17.11 108.13 -59.27
N TYR A 175 -17.61 108.61 -58.13
CA TYR A 175 -17.42 107.96 -56.84
C TYR A 175 -18.18 106.63 -56.78
N ARG A 176 -19.41 106.54 -57.32
CA ARG A 176 -20.12 105.26 -57.45
C ARG A 176 -19.38 104.29 -58.36
N GLU A 177 -18.77 104.73 -59.45
CA GLU A 177 -17.95 103.88 -60.30
C GLU A 177 -16.67 103.41 -59.60
N PHE A 178 -15.99 104.28 -58.86
CA PHE A 178 -14.82 103.94 -58.04
C PHE A 178 -15.18 102.95 -56.93
N VAL A 179 -16.26 103.22 -56.19
CA VAL A 179 -16.79 102.32 -55.15
C VAL A 179 -17.23 100.99 -55.75
N ARG A 180 -17.84 100.99 -56.94
CA ARG A 180 -18.19 99.76 -57.68
C ARG A 180 -16.93 99.00 -58.10
N GLY A 181 -15.88 99.69 -58.53
CA GLY A 181 -14.57 99.12 -58.86
C GLY A 181 -13.90 98.46 -57.66
N ILE A 182 -13.83 99.16 -56.53
CA ILE A 182 -13.30 98.62 -55.26
C ILE A 182 -14.15 97.42 -54.79
N LYS A 183 -15.48 97.52 -54.84
CA LYS A 183 -16.37 96.41 -54.46
C LYS A 183 -16.19 95.20 -55.36
N ALA A 184 -16.01 95.41 -56.66
CA ALA A 184 -15.74 94.34 -57.63
C ALA A 184 -14.37 93.70 -57.36
N GLU A 185 -13.32 94.49 -57.16
CA GLU A 185 -11.97 94.00 -56.88
C GLU A 185 -11.90 93.25 -55.53
N LEU A 186 -12.55 93.78 -54.48
CA LEU A 186 -12.67 93.10 -53.19
C LEU A 186 -13.48 91.81 -53.31
N SER A 187 -14.57 91.80 -54.09
CA SER A 187 -15.35 90.59 -54.34
C SER A 187 -14.53 89.54 -55.10
N GLU A 188 -13.70 89.96 -56.07
CA GLU A 188 -12.79 89.04 -56.75
C GLU A 188 -11.69 88.51 -55.82
N LYS A 189 -11.07 89.37 -55.01
CA LYS A 189 -10.06 88.97 -54.02
C LYS A 189 -10.67 88.01 -52.99
N LEU A 190 -11.91 88.27 -52.55
CA LEU A 190 -12.66 87.40 -51.65
C LEU A 190 -12.92 86.04 -52.30
N LYS A 191 -13.47 86.01 -53.52
CA LYS A 191 -13.70 84.77 -54.28
C LYS A 191 -12.43 83.98 -54.53
N LYS A 192 -11.31 84.65 -54.84
CA LYS A 192 -9.99 83.99 -55.00
C LYS A 192 -9.52 83.38 -53.67
N LYS A 193 -9.63 84.11 -52.56
CA LYS A 193 -9.29 83.59 -51.23
C LYS A 193 -10.17 82.42 -50.81
N GLU A 194 -11.47 82.51 -51.04
CA GLU A 194 -12.45 81.45 -50.77
C GLU A 194 -12.09 80.18 -51.55
N LYS A 195 -11.84 80.28 -52.86
CA LYS A 195 -11.37 79.16 -53.67
C LYS A 195 -10.06 78.55 -53.13
N THR A 196 -9.08 79.37 -52.75
CA THR A 196 -7.81 78.84 -52.19
C THR A 196 -8.00 78.17 -50.83
N LEU A 197 -8.95 78.63 -50.02
CA LEU A 197 -9.28 78.00 -48.74
C LEU A 197 -10.02 76.68 -48.96
N ASP A 198 -10.98 76.64 -49.87
CA ASP A 198 -11.71 75.43 -50.24
C ASP A 198 -10.75 74.36 -50.80
N GLU A 199 -9.83 74.73 -51.69
CA GLU A 199 -8.81 73.82 -52.22
C GLU A 199 -7.90 73.27 -51.11
N ARG A 200 -7.47 74.11 -50.16
CA ARG A 200 -6.68 73.67 -49.00
C ARG A 200 -7.48 72.74 -48.08
N LEU A 201 -8.74 73.05 -47.81
CA LEU A 201 -9.62 72.22 -46.99
C LEU A 201 -9.85 70.86 -47.64
N VAL A 202 -10.15 70.81 -48.94
CA VAL A 202 -10.32 69.57 -49.69
C VAL A 202 -9.04 68.73 -49.67
N LYS A 203 -7.87 69.37 -49.83
CA LYS A 203 -6.58 68.67 -49.77
C LYS A 203 -6.31 68.10 -48.38
N ASN A 204 -6.48 68.89 -47.31
CA ASN A 204 -6.28 68.44 -45.94
C ASN A 204 -7.25 67.30 -45.58
N LEU A 205 -8.53 67.41 -45.95
CA LEU A 205 -9.51 66.35 -45.71
C LEU A 205 -9.15 65.06 -46.46
N LYS A 206 -8.58 65.17 -47.66
CA LYS A 206 -8.09 64.02 -48.42
C LYS A 206 -6.89 63.37 -47.72
N GLU A 207 -5.91 64.17 -47.30
CA GLU A 207 -4.73 63.69 -46.55
C GLU A 207 -5.12 63.04 -45.21
N GLU A 208 -6.07 63.62 -44.46
CA GLU A 208 -6.58 63.03 -43.23
C GLU A 208 -7.32 61.71 -43.47
N LYS A 209 -8.14 61.62 -44.52
CA LYS A 209 -8.80 60.37 -44.92
C LYS A 209 -7.79 59.29 -45.28
N GLU A 210 -6.74 59.63 -46.03
CA GLU A 210 -5.66 58.69 -46.37
C GLU A 210 -4.87 58.26 -45.11
N ASN A 211 -4.58 59.19 -44.21
CA ASN A 211 -3.91 58.88 -42.94
C ASN A 211 -4.77 57.99 -42.05
N PHE A 212 -6.08 58.22 -41.99
CA PHE A 212 -7.02 57.38 -41.25
C PHE A 212 -7.10 55.98 -41.85
N ALA A 213 -7.19 55.87 -43.18
CA ALA A 213 -7.19 54.58 -43.88
C ALA A 213 -5.91 53.78 -43.60
N ARG A 214 -4.74 54.43 -43.63
CA ARG A 214 -3.45 53.80 -43.28
C ARG A 214 -3.41 53.35 -41.82
N LYS A 215 -3.89 54.16 -40.89
CA LYS A 215 -3.96 53.79 -39.47
C LYS A 215 -4.89 52.60 -39.25
N TYR A 216 -6.05 52.60 -39.90
CA TYR A 216 -7.02 51.51 -39.82
C TYR A 216 -6.46 50.20 -40.40
N GLN A 217 -5.78 50.27 -41.56
CA GLN A 217 -5.12 49.11 -42.15
C GLN A 217 -4.06 48.53 -41.22
N LYS A 218 -3.16 49.36 -40.67
CA LYS A 218 -2.15 48.92 -39.70
C LYS A 218 -2.77 48.27 -38.47
N LEU A 219 -3.81 48.89 -37.91
CA LEU A 219 -4.51 48.34 -36.75
C LEU A 219 -5.12 46.97 -37.07
N ASN A 220 -5.73 46.83 -38.25
CA ASN A 220 -6.31 45.57 -38.68
C ASN A 220 -5.25 44.48 -38.91
N GLU A 221 -4.10 44.83 -39.49
CA GLU A 221 -2.93 43.94 -39.63
C GLU A 221 -2.41 43.48 -38.26
N GLU A 222 -2.27 44.39 -37.29
CA GLU A 222 -1.87 44.04 -35.91
C GLU A 222 -2.86 43.10 -35.23
N PHE A 223 -4.16 43.30 -35.43
CA PHE A 223 -5.18 42.39 -34.90
C PHE A 223 -5.10 41.01 -35.55
N HIS A 224 -4.88 40.94 -36.87
CA HIS A 224 -4.74 39.67 -37.57
C HIS A 224 -3.48 38.90 -37.14
N GLU A 225 -2.34 39.57 -36.97
CA GLU A 225 -1.12 38.92 -36.49
C GLU A 225 -1.29 38.46 -35.04
N LYS A 226 -1.83 39.29 -34.13
CA LYS A 226 -2.10 38.87 -32.74
C LYS A 226 -3.06 37.69 -32.67
N TYR A 227 -4.10 37.67 -33.49
CA TYR A 227 -5.04 36.55 -33.54
C TYR A 227 -4.36 35.28 -34.05
N LYS A 228 -3.54 35.38 -35.09
CA LYS A 228 -2.79 34.26 -35.67
C LYS A 228 -1.77 33.70 -34.67
N GLU A 229 -1.04 34.55 -33.97
CA GLU A 229 -0.13 34.16 -32.89
C GLU A 229 -0.89 33.42 -31.79
N LYS A 230 -1.99 33.98 -31.29
CA LYS A 230 -2.80 33.37 -30.24
C LYS A 230 -3.35 32.00 -30.65
N VAL A 231 -3.86 31.87 -31.88
CA VAL A 231 -4.35 30.60 -32.41
C VAL A 231 -3.22 29.58 -32.53
N ASN A 232 -2.03 29.99 -32.99
CA ASN A 232 -0.88 29.11 -33.08
C ASN A 232 -0.41 28.65 -31.69
N GLU A 233 -0.36 29.55 -30.70
CA GLU A 233 0.02 29.20 -29.32
C GLU A 233 -0.98 28.28 -28.63
N GLU A 234 -2.28 28.51 -28.82
CA GLU A 234 -3.34 27.62 -28.30
C GLU A 234 -3.28 26.26 -28.99
N LEU A 235 -3.14 26.22 -30.32
CA LEU A 235 -3.03 24.98 -31.06
C LEU A 235 -1.77 24.19 -30.70
N GLU A 236 -0.62 24.86 -30.55
CA GLU A 236 0.61 24.23 -30.11
C GLU A 236 0.49 23.63 -28.70
N ARG A 237 -0.15 24.33 -27.77
CA ARG A 237 -0.40 23.83 -26.41
C ARG A 237 -1.30 22.62 -26.44
N ASP A 238 -2.42 22.68 -27.15
CA ASP A 238 -3.37 21.57 -27.29
C ASP A 238 -2.72 20.34 -27.93
N VAL A 239 -1.91 20.53 -28.98
CA VAL A 239 -1.18 19.45 -29.65
C VAL A 239 -0.16 18.84 -28.68
N LYS A 240 0.64 19.65 -27.99
CA LYS A 240 1.62 19.17 -26.99
C LYS A 240 0.92 18.39 -25.87
N GLU A 241 -0.18 18.91 -25.33
CA GLU A 241 -0.91 18.25 -24.24
C GLU A 241 -1.54 16.92 -24.69
N ARG A 242 -2.21 16.89 -25.85
CA ARG A 242 -2.76 15.64 -26.40
C ARG A 242 -1.67 14.63 -26.68
N PHE A 243 -0.54 15.08 -27.21
CA PHE A 243 0.60 14.24 -27.49
C PHE A 243 1.18 13.61 -26.22
N ASP A 244 1.42 14.42 -25.19
CA ASP A 244 1.91 13.95 -23.89
C ASP A 244 0.93 12.99 -23.22
N ASN A 245 -0.38 13.26 -23.31
CA ASN A 245 -1.40 12.37 -22.78
C ASN A 245 -1.45 11.03 -23.51
N ILE A 246 -1.34 11.03 -24.85
CA ILE A 246 -1.25 9.80 -25.64
C ILE A 246 0.01 9.03 -25.28
N LEU A 247 1.17 9.70 -25.19
CA LEU A 247 2.44 9.09 -24.80
C LEU A 247 2.34 8.45 -23.41
N LYS A 248 1.88 9.20 -22.40
CA LYS A 248 1.68 8.69 -21.03
C LYS A 248 0.76 7.47 -21.03
N SER A 249 -0.37 7.53 -21.74
CA SER A 249 -1.32 6.41 -21.79
C SER A 249 -0.73 5.14 -22.42
N LYS A 250 0.06 5.29 -23.50
CA LYS A 250 0.75 4.16 -24.16
C LYS A 250 1.84 3.59 -23.26
N LEU A 251 2.60 4.47 -22.60
CA LEU A 251 3.68 4.09 -21.70
C LEU A 251 3.16 3.34 -20.47
N GLU A 252 2.04 3.78 -19.88
CA GLU A 252 1.37 3.05 -18.79
C GLU A 252 0.79 1.70 -19.24
N LYS A 253 0.23 1.60 -20.46
CA LYS A 253 -0.21 0.31 -21.03
C LYS A 253 0.97 -0.66 -21.25
N GLU A 254 2.12 -0.18 -21.71
CA GLU A 254 3.30 -1.03 -21.86
C GLU A 254 3.92 -1.41 -20.52
N LYS A 255 3.97 -0.49 -19.55
CA LYS A 255 4.38 -0.79 -18.17
C LYS A 255 3.55 -1.91 -17.56
N THR A 256 2.22 -1.82 -17.65
CA THR A 256 1.31 -2.82 -17.09
C THR A 256 1.44 -4.19 -17.76
N LYS A 257 1.71 -4.24 -19.08
CA LYS A 257 2.04 -5.49 -19.77
C LYS A 257 3.36 -6.08 -19.29
N ILE A 258 4.41 -5.27 -19.21
CA ILE A 258 5.75 -5.72 -18.78
C ILE A 258 5.70 -6.22 -17.33
N THR A 259 5.06 -5.48 -16.43
CA THR A 259 4.88 -5.91 -15.04
C THR A 259 4.03 -7.17 -14.94
N GLY A 260 2.98 -7.32 -15.75
CA GLY A 260 2.21 -8.56 -15.84
C GLY A 260 3.07 -9.76 -16.22
N ILE A 261 3.85 -9.66 -17.30
CA ILE A 261 4.76 -10.72 -17.75
C ILE A 261 5.79 -11.08 -16.67
N LEU A 262 6.41 -10.07 -16.04
CA LEU A 262 7.37 -10.29 -14.97
C LEU A 262 6.73 -11.00 -13.77
N VAL A 263 5.56 -10.54 -13.32
CA VAL A 263 4.83 -11.18 -12.20
C VAL A 263 4.49 -12.63 -12.54
N ASP A 264 4.06 -12.93 -13.76
CA ASP A 264 3.78 -14.30 -14.21
C ASP A 264 5.04 -15.18 -14.23
N GLU A 265 6.18 -14.64 -14.66
CA GLU A 265 7.46 -15.37 -14.62
C GLU A 265 7.93 -15.64 -13.17
N TYR A 266 7.83 -14.65 -12.29
CA TYR A 266 8.21 -14.79 -10.88
C TYR A 266 7.29 -15.74 -10.12
N THR A 267 5.99 -15.69 -10.37
CA THR A 267 5.03 -16.62 -9.75
C THR A 267 5.26 -18.05 -10.23
N LYS A 268 5.52 -18.28 -11.52
CA LYS A 268 5.93 -19.60 -12.05
C LYS A 268 7.22 -20.10 -11.41
N LYS A 269 8.22 -19.24 -11.25
CA LYS A 269 9.49 -19.59 -10.61
C LYS A 269 9.31 -19.95 -9.13
N LEU A 270 8.58 -19.14 -8.37
CA LEU A 270 8.25 -19.41 -6.97
C LEU A 270 7.45 -20.71 -6.80
N HIS A 271 6.51 -20.99 -7.70
CA HIS A 271 5.75 -22.24 -7.68
C HIS A 271 6.66 -23.46 -7.94
N ASN A 272 7.59 -23.36 -8.89
CA ASN A 272 8.57 -24.41 -9.15
C ASN A 272 9.53 -24.61 -7.98
N ASP A 273 10.02 -23.54 -7.38
CA ASP A 273 10.91 -23.61 -6.21
C ASP A 273 10.18 -24.20 -5.00
N ARG A 274 8.92 -23.81 -4.77
CA ARG A 274 8.06 -24.41 -3.73
C ARG A 274 7.84 -25.90 -3.99
N ARG A 275 7.54 -26.30 -5.23
CA ARG A 275 7.35 -27.72 -5.58
C ARG A 275 8.63 -28.53 -5.30
N LYS A 276 9.80 -28.03 -5.72
CA LYS A 276 11.09 -28.67 -5.43
C LYS A 276 11.37 -28.78 -3.94
N ALA A 277 11.08 -27.74 -3.16
CA ALA A 277 11.25 -27.78 -1.72
C ALA A 277 10.34 -28.83 -1.05
N ILE A 278 9.07 -28.93 -1.47
CA ILE A 278 8.14 -29.95 -0.99
C ILE A 278 8.62 -31.35 -1.37
N GLU A 279 9.08 -31.56 -2.61
CA GLU A 279 9.63 -32.84 -3.06
C GLU A 279 10.86 -33.26 -2.25
N ASN A 280 11.75 -32.31 -1.93
CA ASN A 280 12.92 -32.58 -1.08
C ASN A 280 12.51 -32.93 0.35
N LEU A 281 11.56 -32.19 0.93
CA LEU A 281 11.04 -32.48 2.28
C LEU A 281 10.37 -33.86 2.35
N HIS A 282 9.59 -34.25 1.34
CA HIS A 282 9.03 -35.60 1.27
C HIS A 282 10.12 -36.67 1.19
N LYS A 283 11.15 -36.47 0.37
CA LYS A 283 12.30 -37.41 0.29
C LYS A 283 13.02 -37.55 1.63
N GLU A 284 13.28 -36.43 2.32
CA GLU A 284 13.90 -36.45 3.65
C GLU A 284 13.00 -37.13 4.70
N TYR A 285 11.69 -36.88 4.65
CA TYR A 285 10.72 -37.51 5.55
C TYR A 285 10.67 -39.03 5.32
N ASP A 286 10.59 -39.48 4.07
CA ASP A 286 10.58 -40.90 3.72
C ASP A 286 11.89 -41.59 4.14
N GLN A 287 13.03 -40.92 3.99
CA GLN A 287 14.32 -41.42 4.46
C GLN A 287 14.33 -41.58 5.99
N LYS A 288 13.93 -40.53 6.73
CA LYS A 288 13.84 -40.59 8.20
C LYS A 288 12.86 -41.65 8.68
N GLN A 289 11.73 -41.82 7.99
CA GLN A 289 10.76 -42.86 8.32
C GLN A 289 11.37 -44.25 8.15
N LYS A 290 12.07 -44.52 7.03
CA LYS A 290 12.78 -45.79 6.81
C LYS A 290 13.88 -46.04 7.85
N GLU A 291 14.63 -45.01 8.23
CA GLU A 291 15.64 -45.10 9.30
C GLU A 291 14.98 -45.48 10.64
N LEU A 292 13.85 -44.87 10.96
CA LEU A 292 13.12 -45.12 12.19
C LEU A 292 12.53 -46.53 12.23
N GLU A 293 11.95 -46.99 11.11
CA GLU A 293 11.47 -48.37 10.94
C GLU A 293 12.61 -49.38 11.08
N ASN A 294 13.77 -49.12 10.47
CA ASN A 294 14.96 -49.95 10.60
C ASN A 294 15.46 -50.00 12.07
N ASN A 295 15.48 -48.86 12.75
CA ASN A 295 15.88 -48.78 14.16
C ASN A 295 14.89 -49.51 15.08
N LEU A 296 13.59 -49.39 14.83
CA LEU A 296 12.56 -50.14 15.55
C LEU A 296 12.68 -51.64 15.30
N SER A 297 12.95 -52.07 14.06
CA SER A 297 13.18 -53.48 13.72
C SER A 297 14.40 -54.04 14.45
N LYS A 298 15.52 -53.30 14.45
CA LYS A 298 16.72 -53.67 15.23
C LYS A 298 16.43 -53.76 16.71
N ARG A 299 15.70 -52.80 17.28
CA ARG A 299 15.34 -52.79 18.72
C ARG A 299 14.43 -53.96 19.08
N LYS A 300 13.44 -54.29 18.24
CA LYS A 300 12.58 -55.47 18.41
C LYS A 300 13.40 -56.75 18.41
N ALA A 301 14.32 -56.92 17.47
CA ALA A 301 15.21 -58.09 17.43
C ALA A 301 16.11 -58.19 18.67
N MET A 302 16.61 -57.07 19.20
CA MET A 302 17.38 -57.06 20.45
C MET A 302 16.51 -57.50 21.64
N LEU A 303 15.30 -56.96 21.78
CA LEU A 303 14.38 -57.31 22.87
C LEU A 303 13.94 -58.78 22.78
N GLU A 304 13.70 -59.29 21.58
CA GLU A 304 13.34 -60.68 21.34
C GLU A 304 14.50 -61.62 21.73
N ASN A 305 15.74 -61.26 21.38
CA ASN A 305 16.93 -61.98 21.84
C ASN A 305 17.12 -61.93 23.36
N GLU A 306 16.89 -60.78 24.00
CA GLU A 306 16.93 -60.66 25.46
C GLU A 306 15.86 -61.53 26.12
N TYR A 307 14.63 -61.53 25.58
CA TYR A 307 13.54 -62.36 26.05
C TYR A 307 13.87 -63.86 25.92
N MET A 308 14.43 -64.28 24.78
CA MET A 308 14.85 -65.66 24.55
C MET A 308 15.98 -66.09 25.50
N LYS A 309 16.94 -65.21 25.81
CA LYS A 309 17.97 -65.47 26.82
C LYS A 309 17.37 -65.61 28.22
N LYS A 310 16.41 -64.76 28.57
CA LYS A 310 15.76 -64.78 29.88
C LYS A 310 14.87 -66.01 30.06
N SER A 311 14.11 -66.38 29.02
CA SER A 311 13.33 -67.62 28.96
C SER A 311 14.23 -68.84 29.15
N SER A 312 15.34 -68.92 28.42
CA SER A 312 16.26 -70.06 28.55
C SER A 312 16.94 -70.13 29.91
N SER A 313 17.25 -68.97 30.53
CA SER A 313 17.74 -68.95 31.93
C SER A 313 16.67 -69.42 32.93
N LEU A 314 15.41 -69.04 32.74
CA LEU A 314 14.30 -69.46 33.60
C LEU A 314 14.00 -70.96 33.44
N ASP A 315 14.07 -71.48 32.21
CA ASP A 315 13.93 -72.90 31.94
C ASP A 315 15.07 -73.72 32.58
N ALA A 316 16.30 -73.21 32.52
CA ALA A 316 17.45 -73.83 33.19
C ALA A 316 17.28 -73.82 34.71
N GLU A 317 16.81 -72.71 35.28
CA GLU A 317 16.56 -72.57 36.71
C GLU A 317 15.40 -73.46 37.19
N SER A 318 14.33 -73.56 36.39
CA SER A 318 13.19 -74.45 36.64
C SER A 318 13.60 -75.91 36.59
N LYS A 319 14.43 -76.30 35.61
CA LYS A 319 15.04 -77.65 35.56
C LYS A 319 15.89 -77.93 36.79
N LYS A 320 16.73 -76.99 37.22
CA LYS A 320 17.54 -77.13 38.43
C LYS A 320 16.68 -77.31 39.69
N LYS A 321 15.65 -76.48 39.86
CA LYS A 321 14.68 -76.61 40.97
C LYS A 321 13.90 -77.92 40.92
N SER A 322 13.53 -78.40 39.73
CA SER A 322 12.86 -79.68 39.57
C SER A 322 13.77 -80.85 39.97
N LEU A 323 15.07 -80.79 39.65
CA LEU A 323 16.06 -81.77 40.07
C LEU A 323 16.25 -81.75 41.59
N GLU A 324 16.42 -80.56 42.19
CA GLU A 324 16.49 -80.40 43.66
C GLU A 324 15.23 -80.94 44.36
N LEU A 325 14.04 -80.72 43.81
CA LEU A 325 12.79 -81.28 44.32
C LEU A 325 12.76 -82.81 44.24
N THR A 326 13.24 -83.39 43.13
CA THR A 326 13.32 -84.85 43.01
C THR A 326 14.34 -85.47 43.97
N GLU A 327 15.46 -84.80 44.24
CA GLU A 327 16.44 -85.24 45.25
C GLU A 327 15.87 -85.15 46.66
N LYS A 328 15.20 -84.05 47.01
CA LYS A 328 14.48 -83.92 48.30
C LYS A 328 13.38 -84.97 48.46
N MET A 329 12.67 -85.31 47.39
CA MET A 329 11.69 -86.41 47.42
C MET A 329 12.34 -87.78 47.65
N LYS A 330 13.51 -88.03 47.07
CA LYS A 330 14.29 -89.26 47.33
C LYS A 330 14.77 -89.31 48.79
N GLU A 331 15.26 -88.20 49.33
CA GLU A 331 15.64 -88.07 50.75
C GLU A 331 14.46 -88.29 51.70
N LEU A 332 13.30 -87.69 51.42
CA LEU A 332 12.09 -87.87 52.21
C LEU A 332 11.58 -89.32 52.15
N ASN A 333 11.69 -89.97 50.99
CA ASN A 333 11.36 -91.38 50.85
C ASN A 333 12.35 -92.28 51.61
N PHE A 334 13.64 -91.93 51.64
CA PHE A 334 14.64 -92.63 52.45
C PHE A 334 14.33 -92.50 53.95
N LYS A 335 14.01 -91.28 54.41
CA LYS A 335 13.59 -91.03 55.80
C LYS A 335 12.29 -91.76 56.15
N ARG A 336 11.30 -91.82 55.25
CA ARG A 336 10.08 -92.62 55.44
C ARG A 336 10.36 -94.12 55.57
N LYS A 337 11.28 -94.66 54.76
CA LYS A 337 11.67 -96.07 54.81
C LYS A 337 12.36 -96.43 56.13
N ASN A 338 13.19 -95.53 56.67
CA ASN A 338 13.82 -95.71 57.97
C ASN A 338 12.83 -95.63 59.14
N VAL A 339 11.82 -94.76 59.06
CA VAL A 339 10.73 -94.70 60.05
C VAL A 339 9.86 -95.96 60.03
N GLN A 340 9.75 -96.63 58.87
CA GLN A 340 9.00 -97.87 58.71
C GLN A 340 9.75 -99.07 59.31
N LEU A 341 11.07 -99.13 59.13
CA LEU A 341 11.95 -100.12 59.78
C LEU A 341 11.98 -99.96 61.31
N ALA A 342 11.98 -98.73 61.82
CA ALA A 342 11.91 -98.47 63.26
C ALA A 342 10.54 -98.84 63.88
N LYS A 343 9.46 -98.82 63.07
CA LYS A 343 8.14 -99.32 63.51
C LYS A 343 8.11 -100.84 63.61
N GLU A 344 8.76 -101.55 62.69
CA GLU A 344 8.87 -103.02 62.69
C GLU A 344 9.76 -103.54 63.84
N GLU A 345 10.82 -102.81 64.23
CA GLU A 345 11.64 -103.15 65.41
C GLU A 345 10.90 -102.97 66.76
N ILE A 346 9.98 -102.00 66.84
CA ILE A 346 9.15 -101.76 68.03
C ILE A 346 8.02 -102.79 68.14
N GLU A 347 7.59 -103.39 67.03
CA GLU A 347 6.52 -104.38 66.98
C GLU A 347 7.03 -105.80 67.32
N SER A 348 8.29 -106.12 66.98
CA SER A 348 8.99 -107.36 67.36
C SER A 348 9.34 -107.46 68.86
N SER A 349 9.52 -106.33 69.56
CA SER A 349 9.90 -106.32 70.98
C SER A 349 8.71 -106.43 71.95
N LYS A 350 7.46 -106.53 71.46
CA LYS A 350 6.25 -106.62 72.29
C LYS A 350 5.71 -108.04 72.51
N GLU A 351 6.35 -109.06 71.94
CA GLU A 351 5.83 -110.44 71.96
C GLU A 351 6.48 -111.41 72.97
N MET A 352 7.36 -110.95 73.85
CA MET A 352 8.00 -111.82 74.87
C MET A 352 8.18 -111.10 76.21
N ALA A 353 7.23 -111.30 77.13
CA ALA A 353 7.41 -111.37 78.60
C ALA A 353 6.16 -110.86 79.36
N GLY A 354 5.06 -111.60 79.22
CA GLY A 354 3.97 -111.56 80.18
C GLY A 354 4.28 -112.44 81.38
N LYS A 355 4.36 -111.81 82.56
CA LYS A 355 4.13 -112.30 83.95
C LYS A 355 5.19 -111.82 84.95
N GLU A 356 5.32 -110.49 85.12
CA GLU A 356 5.86 -109.86 86.36
C GLU A 356 5.64 -108.32 86.43
N ILE A 357 4.64 -107.77 85.73
CA ILE A 357 4.51 -106.31 85.48
C ILE A 357 3.25 -105.73 86.15
N GLU A 358 2.92 -106.13 87.38
CA GLU A 358 1.92 -105.38 88.16
C GLU A 358 2.60 -104.41 89.16
N ILE A 359 3.87 -104.64 89.49
CA ILE A 359 4.69 -103.74 90.32
C ILE A 359 5.53 -102.75 89.47
N LYS A 360 5.84 -103.07 88.21
CA LYS A 360 6.55 -102.15 87.28
C LYS A 360 5.65 -101.10 86.62
N LEU A 361 4.32 -101.30 86.61
CA LEU A 361 3.36 -100.41 85.94
C LEU A 361 3.21 -99.02 86.60
N LYS A 362 3.71 -98.84 87.84
CA LYS A 362 3.81 -97.52 88.51
C LYS A 362 5.12 -96.79 88.22
N SER A 363 6.26 -97.48 88.27
CA SER A 363 7.57 -96.87 87.98
C SER A 363 7.76 -96.59 86.49
N GLU A 364 7.13 -97.37 85.62
CA GLU A 364 7.18 -97.18 84.16
C GLU A 364 6.26 -96.03 83.70
N LYS A 365 5.14 -95.79 84.39
CA LYS A 365 4.30 -94.59 84.15
C LYS A 365 5.06 -93.31 84.52
N GLU A 366 5.78 -93.27 85.64
CA GLU A 366 6.65 -92.13 85.99
C GLU A 366 7.84 -91.97 85.03
N LEU A 367 8.41 -93.08 84.53
CA LEU A 367 9.49 -93.03 83.54
C LEU A 367 8.99 -92.53 82.18
N ILE A 368 7.77 -92.91 81.78
CA ILE A 368 7.10 -92.44 80.57
C ILE A 368 6.71 -90.97 80.70
N GLU A 369 6.23 -90.53 81.87
CA GLU A 369 5.97 -89.10 82.14
C GLU A 369 7.25 -88.27 82.06
N ARG A 370 8.33 -88.69 82.71
CA ARG A 370 9.64 -88.02 82.61
C ARG A 370 10.20 -88.02 81.18
N LYS A 371 9.96 -89.08 80.40
CA LYS A 371 10.35 -89.12 78.98
C LYS A 371 9.48 -88.22 78.11
N LYS A 372 8.17 -88.15 78.35
CA LYS A 372 7.26 -87.20 77.67
C LYS A 372 7.61 -85.76 78.00
N GLU A 373 7.96 -85.48 79.25
CA GLU A 373 8.35 -84.15 79.70
C GLU A 373 9.69 -83.72 79.07
N LYS A 374 10.69 -84.61 79.02
CA LYS A 374 11.93 -84.37 78.26
C LYS A 374 11.69 -84.18 76.76
N MET A 375 10.84 -84.99 76.15
CA MET A 375 10.50 -84.88 74.72
C MET A 375 9.73 -83.58 74.44
N ASN A 376 8.86 -83.13 75.35
CA ASN A 376 8.18 -81.85 75.23
C ASN A 376 9.14 -80.67 75.37
N ILE A 377 10.11 -80.74 76.30
CA ILE A 377 11.16 -79.73 76.44
C ILE A 377 12.01 -79.66 75.16
N GLU A 378 12.33 -80.80 74.56
CA GLU A 378 13.11 -80.90 73.32
C GLU A 378 12.32 -80.36 72.11
N ILE A 379 11.03 -80.71 71.98
CA ILE A 379 10.13 -80.14 70.96
C ILE A 379 9.96 -78.63 71.15
N GLU A 380 9.90 -78.14 72.39
CA GLU A 380 9.77 -76.71 72.67
C GLU A 380 11.07 -75.95 72.39
N ALA A 381 12.22 -76.57 72.62
CA ALA A 381 13.53 -76.05 72.22
C ALA A 381 13.64 -75.97 70.69
N GLU A 382 13.27 -77.03 69.97
CA GLU A 382 13.25 -77.04 68.49
C GLU A 382 12.27 -76.00 67.93
N ARG A 383 11.10 -75.81 68.55
CA ARG A 383 10.14 -74.77 68.16
C ARG A 383 10.73 -73.37 68.32
N LYS A 384 11.42 -73.10 69.44
CA LYS A 384 12.11 -71.81 69.66
C LYS A 384 13.24 -71.59 68.66
N GLU A 385 13.96 -72.64 68.29
CA GLU A 385 15.02 -72.57 67.29
C GLU A 385 14.47 -72.30 65.88
N ILE A 386 13.39 -72.99 65.48
CA ILE A 386 12.69 -72.74 64.21
C ILE A 386 12.10 -71.33 64.17
N GLU A 387 11.56 -70.83 65.30
CA GLU A 387 11.04 -69.47 65.40
C GLU A 387 12.14 -68.42 65.27
N ASN A 388 13.30 -68.64 65.89
CA ASN A 388 14.48 -67.79 65.72
C ASN A 388 14.99 -67.79 64.27
N GLN A 389 15.08 -68.96 63.62
CA GLN A 389 15.45 -69.05 62.20
C GLN A 389 14.44 -68.32 61.30
N ARG A 390 13.13 -68.41 61.59
CA ARG A 390 12.10 -67.65 60.86
C ARG A 390 12.25 -66.14 61.06
N LEU A 391 12.61 -65.70 62.27
CA LEU A 391 12.82 -64.29 62.57
C LEU A 391 14.06 -63.74 61.84
N GLU A 392 15.16 -64.52 61.79
CA GLU A 392 16.36 -64.17 61.02
C GLU A 392 16.09 -64.13 59.52
N MET A 393 15.36 -65.10 58.96
CA MET A 393 14.95 -65.06 57.56
C MET A 393 14.08 -63.84 57.26
N LYS A 394 13.14 -63.47 58.14
CA LYS A 394 12.34 -62.24 57.98
C LYS A 394 13.22 -60.99 57.95
N LYS A 395 14.19 -60.87 58.87
CA LYS A 395 15.13 -59.74 58.90
C LYS A 395 16.00 -59.68 57.64
N SER A 396 16.45 -60.83 57.15
CA SER A 396 17.24 -60.93 55.90
C SER A 396 16.42 -60.48 54.68
N VAL A 397 15.20 -61.00 54.52
CA VAL A 397 14.29 -60.63 53.43
C VAL A 397 13.93 -59.15 53.47
N GLU A 398 13.73 -58.58 54.66
CA GLU A 398 13.42 -57.16 54.81
C GLU A 398 14.61 -56.25 54.52
N ALA A 399 15.83 -56.67 54.87
CA ALA A 399 17.06 -55.98 54.48
C ALA A 399 17.28 -56.01 52.96
N GLU A 400 17.01 -57.15 52.31
CA GLU A 400 17.11 -57.32 50.87
C GLU A 400 16.06 -56.50 50.12
N LYS A 401 14.82 -56.46 50.63
CA LYS A 401 13.76 -55.58 50.12
C LYS A 401 14.16 -54.10 50.17
N LYS A 402 14.76 -53.64 51.29
CA LYS A 402 15.26 -52.26 51.42
C LYS A 402 16.40 -51.94 50.45
N LYS A 403 17.27 -52.91 50.15
CA LYS A 403 18.32 -52.76 49.11
C LYS A 403 17.70 -52.59 47.72
N LEU A 404 16.75 -53.46 47.35
CA LEU A 404 16.03 -53.37 46.07
C LEU A 404 15.24 -52.05 45.92
N GLU A 405 14.61 -51.57 46.99
CA GLU A 405 13.93 -50.26 46.97
C GLU A 405 14.89 -49.08 46.81
N LYS A 406 16.12 -49.19 47.32
CA LYS A 406 17.16 -48.18 47.11
C LYS A 406 17.67 -48.21 45.67
N GLU A 407 18.00 -49.39 45.15
CA GLU A 407 18.42 -49.56 43.75
C GLU A 407 17.35 -49.12 42.75
N GLY A 408 16.07 -49.39 43.04
CA GLY A 408 14.95 -48.93 42.24
C GLY A 408 14.81 -47.40 42.22
N ARG A 409 15.06 -46.73 43.35
CA ARG A 409 15.10 -45.25 43.42
C ARG A 409 16.27 -44.68 42.63
N ASP A 410 17.46 -45.25 42.80
CA ASP A 410 18.68 -44.81 42.11
C ASP A 410 18.55 -44.98 40.58
N MET A 411 17.95 -46.09 40.10
CA MET A 411 17.64 -46.28 38.69
C MET A 411 16.63 -45.26 38.16
N LYS A 412 15.57 -44.97 38.93
CA LYS A 412 14.57 -43.98 38.54
C LYS A 412 15.16 -42.57 38.45
N GLU A 413 16.05 -42.20 39.37
CA GLU A 413 16.76 -40.92 39.30
C GLU A 413 17.71 -40.85 38.09
N LYS A 414 18.47 -41.92 37.80
CA LYS A 414 19.32 -41.96 36.60
C LYS A 414 18.50 -41.79 35.32
N LEU A 415 17.38 -42.50 35.21
CA LEU A 415 16.48 -42.39 34.06
C LEU A 415 15.90 -40.97 33.90
N ASN A 416 15.55 -40.32 35.01
CA ASN A 416 15.06 -38.94 34.98
C ASN A 416 16.15 -37.96 34.52
N ARG A 417 17.40 -38.11 34.99
CA ARG A 417 18.53 -37.28 34.55
C ARG A 417 18.83 -37.47 33.06
N GLU A 418 18.81 -38.70 32.56
CA GLU A 418 18.98 -38.98 31.12
C GLU A 418 17.83 -38.38 30.28
N ASN A 419 16.59 -38.45 30.77
CA ASN A 419 15.45 -37.83 30.11
C ASN A 419 15.55 -36.29 30.10
N GLU A 420 16.02 -35.67 31.17
CA GLU A 420 16.26 -34.22 31.21
C GLU A 420 17.38 -33.79 30.27
N GLU A 421 18.48 -34.56 30.20
CA GLU A 421 19.58 -34.27 29.26
C GLU A 421 19.15 -34.42 27.81
N THR A 422 18.37 -35.46 27.49
CA THR A 422 17.83 -35.64 26.12
C THR A 422 16.85 -34.53 25.75
N LEU A 423 16.03 -34.06 26.70
CA LEU A 423 15.15 -32.91 26.49
C LEU A 423 15.95 -31.62 26.22
N LYS A 424 16.99 -31.33 27.03
CA LYS A 424 17.86 -30.17 26.81
C LYS A 424 18.57 -30.21 25.46
N ARG A 425 19.10 -31.37 25.07
CA ARG A 425 19.73 -31.56 23.75
C ARG A 425 18.74 -31.32 22.61
N LYS A 426 17.48 -31.74 22.79
CA LYS A 426 16.42 -31.50 21.80
C LYS A 426 16.08 -30.01 21.68
N GLU A 427 15.93 -29.32 22.80
CA GLU A 427 15.69 -27.86 22.83
C GLU A 427 16.85 -27.07 22.19
N GLU A 428 18.10 -27.47 22.42
CA GLU A 428 19.26 -26.85 21.76
C GLU A 428 19.27 -27.08 20.25
N LEU A 429 18.86 -28.28 19.80
CA LEU A 429 18.74 -28.62 18.39
C LEU A 429 17.63 -27.81 17.71
N ASP A 430 16.49 -27.66 18.38
CA ASP A 430 15.36 -26.86 17.90
C ASP A 430 15.76 -25.38 17.77
N LYS A 431 16.49 -24.82 18.76
CA LYS A 431 17.04 -23.45 18.68
C LYS A 431 18.01 -23.27 17.51
N ARG A 432 18.94 -24.20 17.30
CA ARG A 432 19.86 -24.16 16.15
C ARG A 432 19.11 -24.25 14.82
N PHE A 433 18.04 -25.03 14.77
CA PHE A 433 17.22 -25.16 13.58
C PHE A 433 16.44 -23.87 13.28
N GLU A 434 15.90 -23.20 14.31
CA GLU A 434 15.28 -21.88 14.17
C GLU A 434 16.27 -20.82 13.66
N GLU A 435 17.49 -20.78 14.21
CA GLU A 435 18.54 -19.87 13.74
C GLU A 435 18.90 -20.10 12.26
N LEU A 436 19.01 -21.36 11.83
CA LEU A 436 19.28 -21.71 10.43
C LEU A 436 18.12 -21.32 9.51
N ILE A 437 16.87 -21.51 9.96
CA ILE A 437 15.68 -21.08 9.22
C ILE A 437 15.70 -19.55 9.04
N ASP A 438 16.03 -18.81 10.08
CA ASP A 438 16.03 -17.35 10.02
C ASP A 438 17.19 -16.80 9.17
N ASP A 439 18.36 -17.44 9.20
CA ASP A 439 19.46 -17.10 8.29
C ASP A 439 19.08 -17.41 6.82
N ALA A 440 18.43 -18.55 6.56
CA ALA A 440 17.91 -18.89 5.24
C ALA A 440 16.86 -17.88 4.75
N LYS A 441 15.92 -17.46 5.61
CA LYS A 441 14.93 -16.42 5.30
C LYS A 441 15.62 -15.09 4.97
N LYS A 442 16.63 -14.66 5.74
CA LYS A 442 17.38 -13.42 5.48
C LYS A 442 18.12 -13.48 4.15
N LYS A 443 18.81 -14.58 3.85
CA LYS A 443 19.47 -14.80 2.54
C LYS A 443 18.48 -14.78 1.38
N MET A 444 17.32 -15.42 1.55
CA MET A 444 16.28 -15.44 0.53
C MET A 444 15.69 -14.05 0.30
N TYR A 445 15.40 -13.30 1.37
CA TYR A 445 14.91 -11.92 1.29
C TYR A 445 15.91 -11.01 0.57
N ASN A 446 17.19 -11.06 0.93
CA ASN A 446 18.23 -10.25 0.28
C ASN A 446 18.35 -10.59 -1.21
N THR A 447 18.22 -11.87 -1.58
CA THR A 447 18.23 -12.32 -2.98
C THR A 447 16.99 -11.85 -3.75
N LEU A 448 15.82 -11.82 -3.10
CA LEU A 448 14.60 -11.28 -3.70
C LEU A 448 14.69 -9.78 -3.92
N VAL A 449 15.23 -9.04 -2.95
CA VAL A 449 15.43 -7.59 -3.05
C VAL A 449 16.43 -7.24 -4.16
N SER A 450 17.56 -7.95 -4.24
CA SER A 450 18.56 -7.70 -5.29
C SER A 450 18.00 -7.96 -6.67
N LYS A 451 17.29 -9.09 -6.87
CA LYS A 451 16.61 -9.39 -8.13
C LYS A 451 15.51 -8.38 -8.45
N SER A 452 14.73 -7.96 -7.46
CA SER A 452 13.70 -6.92 -7.63
C SER A 452 14.29 -5.61 -8.17
N ASN A 453 15.43 -5.19 -7.62
CA ASN A 453 16.13 -4.00 -8.08
C ASN A 453 16.73 -4.17 -9.48
N GLU A 454 17.25 -5.35 -9.81
CA GLU A 454 17.77 -5.65 -11.15
C GLU A 454 16.66 -5.66 -12.22
N ILE A 455 15.47 -6.19 -11.90
CA ILE A 455 14.30 -6.11 -12.77
C ILE A 455 13.90 -4.66 -12.98
N LYS A 456 13.83 -3.86 -11.91
CA LYS A 456 13.46 -2.45 -12.00
C LYS A 456 14.43 -1.69 -12.89
N SER A 457 15.74 -1.88 -12.71
CA SER A 457 16.74 -1.19 -13.55
C SER A 457 16.66 -1.62 -15.02
N LYS A 458 16.45 -2.91 -15.31
CA LYS A 458 16.24 -3.43 -16.68
C LYS A 458 14.93 -2.94 -17.29
N SER A 459 13.85 -2.90 -16.52
CA SER A 459 12.56 -2.38 -16.98
C SER A 459 12.65 -0.89 -17.29
N ASP A 460 13.32 -0.11 -16.43
CA ASP A 460 13.49 1.33 -16.62
C ASP A 460 14.37 1.66 -17.83
N SER A 461 15.43 0.88 -18.09
CA SER A 461 16.26 1.07 -19.29
C SER A 461 15.47 0.74 -20.56
N GLN A 462 14.74 -0.37 -20.59
CA GLN A 462 13.88 -0.74 -21.73
C GLN A 462 12.75 0.26 -21.97
N LEU A 463 12.15 0.80 -20.91
CA LEU A 463 11.14 1.86 -21.01
C LEU A 463 11.73 3.13 -21.63
N LYS A 464 12.93 3.54 -21.20
CA LYS A 464 13.63 4.70 -21.78
C LYS A 464 13.96 4.49 -23.26
N GLU A 465 14.40 3.31 -23.67
CA GLU A 465 14.67 2.99 -25.08
C GLU A 465 13.40 3.02 -25.92
N ARG A 466 12.31 2.40 -25.43
CA ARG A 466 11.02 2.44 -26.12
C ARG A 466 10.45 3.86 -26.19
N GLU A 467 10.55 4.64 -25.13
CA GLU A 467 10.11 6.04 -25.12
C GLU A 467 10.87 6.86 -26.17
N LYS A 468 12.19 6.70 -26.26
CA LYS A 468 13.01 7.33 -27.32
C LYS A 468 12.54 6.91 -28.71
N SER A 469 12.33 5.61 -28.93
CA SER A 469 11.86 5.11 -30.24
C SER A 469 10.48 5.66 -30.62
N MET A 470 9.56 5.77 -29.66
CA MET A 470 8.22 6.33 -29.87
C MET A 470 8.27 7.83 -30.17
N ARG A 471 9.10 8.59 -29.43
CA ARG A 471 9.31 10.02 -29.70
C ARG A 471 9.82 10.23 -31.12
N ILE A 472 10.82 9.47 -31.56
CA ILE A 472 11.37 9.55 -32.91
C ILE A 472 10.30 9.22 -33.97
N ALA A 473 9.55 8.13 -33.78
CA ALA A 473 8.50 7.72 -34.72
C ALA A 473 7.40 8.78 -34.85
N LEU A 474 6.99 9.35 -33.73
CA LEU A 474 5.95 10.37 -33.69
C LEU A 474 6.43 11.73 -34.24
N GLU A 475 7.66 12.14 -33.97
CA GLU A 475 8.25 13.33 -34.59
C GLU A 475 8.30 13.18 -36.11
N LYS A 476 8.64 11.98 -36.60
CA LYS A 476 8.62 11.68 -38.04
C LYS A 476 7.21 11.79 -38.62
N GLU A 477 6.21 11.18 -37.97
CA GLU A 477 4.81 11.25 -38.40
C GLU A 477 4.29 12.69 -38.40
N TYR A 478 4.64 13.48 -37.37
CA TYR A 478 4.27 14.88 -37.28
C TYR A 478 4.89 15.72 -38.40
N LYS A 479 6.20 15.56 -38.65
CA LYS A 479 6.89 16.24 -39.77
C LYS A 479 6.26 15.88 -41.13
N GLU A 480 5.87 14.63 -41.33
CA GLU A 480 5.18 14.21 -42.55
C GLU A 480 3.78 14.83 -42.69
N LYS A 481 3.00 14.90 -41.61
CA LYS A 481 1.69 15.56 -41.61
C LYS A 481 1.82 17.05 -41.89
N LEU A 482 2.75 17.72 -41.20
CA LEU A 482 3.03 19.15 -41.40
C LEU A 482 3.45 19.43 -42.84
N LYS A 483 4.33 18.60 -43.42
CA LYS A 483 4.73 18.73 -44.83
C LYS A 483 3.56 18.57 -45.79
N LYS A 484 2.64 17.62 -45.54
CA LYS A 484 1.42 17.43 -46.35
C LYS A 484 0.49 18.63 -46.24
N GLU A 485 0.31 19.19 -45.05
CA GLU A 485 -0.56 20.34 -44.82
C GLU A 485 0.00 21.62 -45.45
N MET A 486 1.31 21.86 -45.33
CA MET A 486 2.00 22.97 -46.00
C MET A 486 1.86 22.87 -47.52
N ALA A 487 2.08 21.69 -48.10
CA ALA A 487 1.89 21.48 -49.54
C ALA A 487 0.43 21.70 -49.99
N LEU A 488 -0.55 21.39 -49.14
CA LEU A 488 -1.96 21.66 -49.43
C LEU A 488 -2.26 23.17 -49.40
N ARG A 489 -1.74 23.89 -48.40
CA ARG A 489 -1.87 25.36 -48.31
C ARG A 489 -1.20 26.06 -49.49
N GLU A 490 0.00 25.64 -49.88
CA GLU A 490 0.69 26.17 -51.07
C GLU A 490 -0.16 26.00 -52.33
N LYS A 491 -0.76 24.81 -52.55
CA LYS A 491 -1.67 24.58 -53.66
C LYS A 491 -2.91 25.49 -53.61
N GLN A 492 -3.45 25.78 -52.43
CA GLN A 492 -4.59 26.69 -52.28
C GLN A 492 -4.20 28.15 -52.56
N LEU A 493 -3.04 28.60 -52.08
CA LEU A 493 -2.52 29.93 -52.36
C LEU A 493 -2.24 30.13 -53.86
N GLU A 494 -1.67 29.13 -54.52
CA GLU A 494 -1.41 29.16 -55.95
C GLU A 494 -2.71 29.25 -56.78
N LYS A 495 -3.78 28.55 -56.35
CA LYS A 495 -5.11 28.70 -56.96
C LYS A 495 -5.66 30.12 -56.80
N LYS A 496 -5.62 30.66 -55.57
CA LYS A 496 -6.08 32.03 -55.28
C LYS A 496 -5.28 33.08 -56.05
N LYS A 497 -3.96 32.89 -56.19
CA LYS A 497 -3.09 33.76 -56.99
C LYS A 497 -3.53 33.79 -58.45
N LYS A 498 -3.78 32.62 -59.06
CA LYS A 498 -4.27 32.52 -60.45
C LYS A 498 -5.67 33.14 -60.63
N GLU A 499 -6.55 33.02 -59.66
CA GLU A 499 -7.87 33.69 -59.66
C GLU A 499 -7.72 35.22 -59.58
N LEU A 500 -6.83 35.71 -58.73
CA LEU A 500 -6.52 37.14 -58.60
C LEU A 500 -5.91 37.70 -59.89
N GLU A 501 -4.94 37.01 -60.49
CA GLU A 501 -4.34 37.38 -61.78
C GLU A 501 -5.38 37.45 -62.89
N LYS A 502 -6.33 36.50 -62.94
CA LYS A 502 -7.47 36.55 -63.88
C LYS A 502 -8.35 37.79 -63.64
N HIS A 503 -8.69 38.08 -62.38
CA HIS A 503 -9.47 39.27 -62.03
C HIS A 503 -8.76 40.57 -62.41
N ILE A 504 -7.45 40.67 -62.13
CA ILE A 504 -6.64 41.84 -62.50
C ILE A 504 -6.59 41.99 -64.03
N MET A 505 -6.39 40.90 -64.78
CA MET A 505 -6.41 40.93 -66.24
C MET A 505 -7.78 41.33 -66.81
N GLN A 506 -8.89 40.90 -66.19
CA GLN A 506 -10.24 41.32 -66.57
C GLN A 506 -10.45 42.81 -66.31
N HIS A 507 -10.09 43.30 -65.12
CA HIS A 507 -10.20 44.72 -64.77
C HIS A 507 -9.34 45.60 -65.67
N ALA A 508 -8.11 45.18 -65.98
CA ALA A 508 -7.24 45.89 -66.92
C ALA A 508 -7.90 45.98 -68.31
N LYS A 509 -8.50 44.90 -68.81
CA LYS A 509 -9.24 44.91 -70.08
C LYS A 509 -10.45 45.85 -70.07
N GLU A 510 -11.09 46.06 -68.93
CA GLU A 510 -12.20 47.00 -68.78
C GLU A 510 -11.72 48.46 -68.76
N ILE A 511 -10.55 48.74 -68.16
CA ILE A 511 -9.98 50.10 -68.10
C ILE A 511 -9.44 50.57 -69.46
N PHE A 512 -8.91 49.64 -70.28
CA PHE A 512 -8.33 49.96 -71.59
C PHE A 512 -9.29 49.81 -72.78
N LYS A 513 -10.58 49.58 -72.53
CA LYS A 513 -11.66 49.70 -73.52
C LYS A 513 -12.31 51.05 -73.41
#